data_AF-A0A2H0VN00-F1
#
_entry.id   AF-A0A2H0VN00-F1
#
_cell.length_a   1.000
_cell.length_b   1.000
_cell.length_c   1.000
_cell.angle_alpha   90.00
_cell.angle_beta   90.00
_cell.angle_gamma   90.00
#
_symmetry.space_group_name_H-M   'P 1'
#
loop_
_entity.id
_entity.type
_entity.pdbx_description
1 polymer ?
#
loop_
_entity_poly.entity_id
_entity_poly.type
_entity_poly.pdbx_seq_one_letter_code
_entity_poly.pdbx_strand_id
1 'polypeptide(L)'
;MATIYRWLSRKKEKGNVEPLRRPYVYKKIDDEKLIEYIEAHPDHFLSEIGKHFNLTPQAIFYALKRLKITRKKSSRSTGKEMKKKEQIS
;
A
#
# COMPACT_ATOMS: atom_id res chain seq x y z
N MET A 1 -22.49 -3.78 37.98
CA MET A 1 -21.48 -4.87 37.99
C MET A 1 -21.74 -5.83 36.81
N ALA A 2 -21.45 -5.48 35.56
CA ALA A 2 -21.68 -6.37 34.40
C ALA A 2 -20.37 -6.75 33.69
N THR A 3 -19.41 -5.83 33.69
CA THR A 3 -18.10 -6.00 33.05
C THR A 3 -17.28 -7.11 33.71
N ILE A 4 -17.20 -7.17 35.04
CA ILE A 4 -16.41 -8.19 35.76
C ILE A 4 -16.94 -9.61 35.47
N TYR A 5 -18.25 -9.84 35.56
CA TYR A 5 -18.85 -11.14 35.24
C TYR A 5 -18.60 -11.55 33.79
N ARG A 6 -18.71 -10.61 32.85
CA ARG A 6 -18.45 -10.87 31.42
C ARG A 6 -17.00 -11.25 31.14
N TRP A 7 -16.04 -10.72 31.90
CA TRP A 7 -14.63 -11.11 31.81
C TRP A 7 -14.39 -12.49 32.43
N LEU A 8 -15.05 -12.78 33.55
CA LEU A 8 -14.99 -14.09 34.22
C LEU A 8 -15.56 -15.20 33.33
N SER A 9 -16.73 -14.98 32.70
CA SER A 9 -17.33 -15.92 31.75
C SER A 9 -16.41 -16.15 30.54
N ARG A 10 -15.83 -15.08 29.98
CA ARG A 10 -14.86 -15.18 28.86
C ARG A 10 -13.63 -15.99 29.24
N LYS A 11 -13.09 -15.79 30.45
CA LYS A 11 -11.94 -16.55 30.96
C LYS A 11 -12.29 -18.04 31.09
N LYS A 12 -13.49 -18.36 31.58
CA LYS A 12 -13.96 -19.73 31.74
C LYS A 12 -14.19 -20.45 30.41
N GLU A 13 -14.71 -19.74 29.41
CA GLU A 13 -15.03 -20.32 28.09
C GLU A 13 -13.81 -20.42 27.15
N LYS A 14 -12.97 -19.38 27.08
CA LYS A 14 -11.86 -19.28 26.12
C LYS A 14 -10.47 -19.47 26.73
N GLY A 15 -10.36 -19.56 28.05
CA GLY A 15 -9.06 -19.65 28.76
C GLY A 15 -8.24 -18.35 28.75
N ASN A 16 -8.70 -17.31 28.04
CA ASN A 16 -7.98 -16.08 27.75
C ASN A 16 -8.93 -14.87 27.86
N VAL A 17 -8.43 -13.75 28.38
CA VAL A 17 -9.17 -12.48 28.58
C VAL A 17 -8.66 -11.36 27.67
N GLU A 18 -7.83 -11.69 26.68
CA GLU A 18 -7.30 -10.73 25.73
C GLU A 18 -8.42 -9.98 25.00
N PRO A 19 -8.18 -8.69 24.68
CA PRO A 19 -9.13 -7.90 23.93
C PRO A 19 -9.45 -8.55 22.57
N LEU A 20 -10.73 -8.71 22.27
CA LEU A 20 -11.14 -9.15 20.94
C LEU A 20 -10.74 -8.07 19.93
N ARG A 21 -9.92 -8.44 18.95
CA ARG A 21 -9.65 -7.58 17.79
C ARG A 21 -10.93 -7.48 16.97
N ARG A 22 -11.45 -6.26 16.83
CA ARG A 22 -12.59 -6.03 15.93
C ARG A 22 -12.14 -6.26 14.48
N PRO A 23 -12.85 -7.06 13.68
CA PRO A 23 -12.58 -7.13 12.26
C PRO A 23 -12.88 -5.77 11.63
N TYR A 24 -11.97 -5.28 10.80
CA TYR A 24 -12.18 -4.06 10.02
C TYR A 24 -12.89 -4.45 8.72
N VAL A 25 -14.15 -4.02 8.57
CA VAL A 25 -15.06 -4.57 7.54
C VAL A 25 -15.10 -3.71 6.27
N TYR A 26 -14.89 -2.39 6.34
CA TYR A 26 -15.08 -1.53 5.18
C TYR A 26 -13.79 -1.37 4.35
N LYS A 27 -13.77 -1.95 3.15
CA LYS A 27 -12.79 -1.62 2.12
C LYS A 27 -13.55 -0.98 0.95
N LYS A 28 -13.24 0.29 0.63
CA LYS A 28 -13.78 0.96 -0.56
C LYS A 28 -13.08 0.55 -1.85
N ILE A 29 -11.97 -0.18 -1.75
CA ILE A 29 -11.08 -0.54 -2.85
C ILE A 29 -11.10 -2.06 -2.96
N ASP A 30 -11.32 -2.53 -4.18
CA ASP A 30 -11.09 -3.90 -4.58
C ASP A 30 -9.57 -4.09 -4.80
N ASP A 31 -8.95 -4.92 -3.95
CA ASP A 31 -7.50 -5.10 -3.94
C ASP A 31 -7.02 -5.78 -5.23
N GLU A 32 -7.82 -6.67 -5.83
CA GLU A 32 -7.48 -7.42 -7.04
C GLU A 32 -7.44 -6.50 -8.27
N LYS A 33 -8.48 -5.68 -8.46
CA LYS A 33 -8.54 -4.70 -9.56
C LYS A 33 -7.43 -3.66 -9.49
N LEU A 34 -7.02 -3.28 -8.28
CA LEU A 34 -5.91 -2.34 -8.10
C LEU A 34 -4.59 -2.98 -8.55
N ILE A 35 -4.37 -4.26 -8.27
CA ILE A 35 -3.16 -5.00 -8.68
C ILE A 35 -3.11 -5.10 -10.21
N GLU A 36 -4.19 -5.56 -10.85
CA GLU A 36 -4.27 -5.67 -12.32
C GLU A 36 -3.98 -4.34 -13.01
N TYR A 37 -4.53 -3.23 -12.50
CA TYR A 37 -4.29 -1.90 -13.07
C TYR A 37 -2.82 -1.47 -12.98
N ILE A 38 -2.14 -1.79 -11.88
CA ILE A 38 -0.74 -1.43 -11.66
C ILE A 38 0.19 -2.26 -12.53
N GLU A 39 -0.13 -3.53 -12.74
CA GLU A 39 0.62 -4.41 -13.66
C GLU A 39 0.49 -3.94 -15.10
N ALA A 40 -0.70 -3.49 -15.52
CA ALA A 40 -0.91 -2.90 -16.84
C ALA A 40 -0.19 -1.54 -17.01
N HIS A 41 -0.07 -0.75 -15.94
CA HIS A 41 0.45 0.62 -15.99
C HIS A 41 1.47 0.93 -14.87
N PRO A 42 2.71 0.43 -14.98
CA PRO A 42 3.74 0.61 -13.94
C PRO A 42 4.26 2.04 -13.79
N ASP A 43 4.00 2.91 -14.77
CA ASP A 43 4.47 4.30 -14.80
C ASP A 43 3.39 5.34 -14.46
N HIS A 44 2.14 4.91 -14.20
CA HIS A 44 1.08 5.83 -13.79
C HIS A 44 1.34 6.44 -12.40
N PHE A 45 0.97 7.71 -12.27
CA PHE A 45 1.02 8.40 -10.99
C PHE A 45 -0.20 8.06 -10.11
N LEU A 46 -0.04 8.22 -8.79
CA LEU A 46 -1.14 8.00 -7.83
C LEU A 46 -2.38 8.86 -8.13
N SER A 47 -2.19 10.03 -8.74
CA SER A 47 -3.28 10.92 -9.17
C SER A 47 -4.08 10.37 -10.35
N GLU A 48 -3.42 9.70 -11.30
CA GLU A 48 -4.06 9.08 -12.47
C GLU A 48 -4.83 7.83 -12.05
N ILE A 49 -4.21 7.00 -11.21
CA ILE A 49 -4.86 5.83 -10.59
C ILE A 49 -6.09 6.30 -9.79
N GLY A 50 -5.94 7.35 -8.98
CA GLY A 50 -7.06 7.93 -8.23
C GLY A 50 -8.22 8.39 -9.12
N LYS A 51 -7.93 9.04 -10.26
CA LYS A 51 -8.97 9.43 -11.23
C LYS A 51 -9.70 8.22 -11.82
N HIS A 52 -8.98 7.15 -12.14
CA HIS A 52 -9.57 5.93 -12.68
C HIS A 52 -10.53 5.24 -11.70
N PHE A 53 -10.16 5.20 -10.42
CA PHE A 53 -10.99 4.59 -9.37
C PHE A 53 -11.96 5.57 -8.69
N ASN A 54 -12.02 6.84 -9.13
CA ASN A 54 -12.75 7.93 -8.48
C ASN A 54 -12.41 8.10 -6.98
N LEU A 55 -11.13 7.92 -6.64
CA LEU A 55 -10.61 7.99 -5.28
C LEU A 55 -9.54 9.08 -5.14
N THR A 56 -9.29 9.49 -3.91
CA THR A 56 -8.19 10.40 -3.61
C THR A 56 -6.85 9.70 -3.79
N PRO A 57 -5.79 10.40 -4.23
CA PRO A 57 -4.44 9.81 -4.35
C PRO A 57 -3.94 9.21 -3.04
N GLN A 58 -4.34 9.78 -1.91
CA GLN A 58 -4.03 9.29 -0.57
C GLN A 58 -4.67 7.93 -0.29
N ALA A 59 -5.92 7.71 -0.71
CA ALA A 59 -6.59 6.42 -0.53
C ALA A 59 -5.86 5.31 -1.28
N ILE A 60 -5.40 5.59 -2.51
CA ILE A 60 -4.57 4.67 -3.30
C ILE A 60 -3.23 4.43 -2.59
N PHE A 61 -2.55 5.47 -2.12
CA PHE A 61 -1.29 5.32 -1.37
C PHE A 61 -1.43 4.37 -0.16
N TYR A 62 -2.47 4.53 0.66
CA TYR A 62 -2.71 3.63 1.80
C TYR A 62 -3.09 2.20 1.37
N ALA A 63 -3.78 2.04 0.23
CA ALA A 63 -4.05 0.72 -0.34
C ALA A 63 -2.76 0.02 -0.78
N LEU A 64 -1.87 0.71 -1.50
CA LEU A 64 -0.56 0.19 -1.90
C LEU A 64 0.30 -0.19 -0.70
N LYS A 65 0.31 0.65 0.34
CA LYS A 65 1.03 0.39 1.59
C LYS A 65 0.50 -0.87 2.29
N ARG A 66 -0.82 -1.09 2.27
CA ARG A 66 -1.44 -2.32 2.81
C ARG A 66 -1.04 -3.56 2.01
N LEU A 67 -0.98 -3.45 0.68
CA LEU A 67 -0.57 -4.53 -0.23
C LEU A 67 0.95 -4.73 -0.32
N LYS A 68 1.74 -3.89 0.37
CA LYS A 68 3.22 -3.91 0.36
C LYS A 68 3.84 -3.75 -1.03
N ILE A 69 3.13 -3.12 -1.96
CA ILE A 69 3.63 -2.82 -3.31
C ILE A 69 4.49 -1.56 -3.21
N THR A 70 5.75 -1.66 -3.63
CA THR A 70 6.69 -0.53 -3.65
C THR A 70 7.36 -0.43 -5.01
N ARG A 71 7.40 0.77 -5.59
CA ARG A 71 8.12 1.01 -6.85
C ARG A 71 9.59 1.27 -6.54
N LYS A 72 10.48 0.38 -6.97
CA LYS A 72 11.92 0.61 -6.90
C LYS A 72 12.28 1.75 -7.85
N LYS A 73 12.84 2.83 -7.32
CA LYS A 73 13.34 3.95 -8.14
C LYS A 73 14.59 3.48 -8.88
N SER A 74 14.53 3.34 -10.19
CA SER A 74 15.73 3.09 -11.00
C SER A 74 16.66 4.30 -10.89
N SER A 75 17.93 4.08 -10.52
CA SER A 75 18.95 5.12 -10.56
C SER A 75 19.12 5.54 -12.02
N ARG A 76 18.86 6.82 -12.34
CA ARG A 76 19.20 7.34 -13.68
C ARG A 76 20.71 7.16 -13.84
N SER A 77 21.13 6.25 -14.71
CA SER A 77 22.52 6.19 -15.14
C SER A 77 22.78 7.43 -15.98
N THR A 78 23.25 8.51 -15.34
CA THR A 78 23.72 9.70 -16.04
C THR A 78 25.06 9.36 -16.69
N GLY A 79 25.02 8.63 -17.80
CA GLY A 79 26.17 8.48 -18.68
C GLY A 79 26.33 9.78 -19.48
N LYS A 80 27.08 10.75 -18.94
CA LYS A 80 27.65 11.81 -19.79
C LYS A 80 28.96 11.29 -20.35
N GLU A 81 28.93 10.70 -21.53
CA GLU A 81 30.15 10.58 -22.32
C GLU A 81 30.60 11.99 -22.73
N MET A 82 31.74 12.43 -22.18
CA MET A 82 32.44 13.62 -22.69
C MET A 82 33.22 13.22 -23.94
N LYS A 83 32.82 13.74 -25.11
CA LYS A 83 33.66 13.65 -26.31
C LYS A 83 34.95 14.44 -26.09
N LYS A 84 36.08 13.76 -25.95
CA LYS A 84 37.42 14.37 -26.02
C LYS A 84 37.60 14.90 -27.44
N LYS A 85 37.79 16.21 -27.60
CA LYS A 85 38.23 16.78 -28.89
C LYS A 85 39.71 16.46 -29.03
N GLU A 86 40.07 15.63 -30.00
CA GLU A 86 41.46 15.47 -30.42
C GLU A 86 41.92 16.79 -31.05
N GLN A 87 42.98 17.38 -30.51
CA GLN A 87 43.65 18.52 -31.12
C GLN A 87 44.50 17.99 -32.26
N ILE A 88 44.15 18.37 -33.48
CA ILE A 88 45.02 18.22 -34.65
C ILE A 88 46.04 19.36 -34.55
N SER A 89 47.31 19.00 -34.33
CA SER A 89 48.49 19.85 -34.48
C SER A 89 49.32 19.36 -35.64
#